data_AF-A0A819P5E8-F1
#
_entry.id   AF-A0A819P5E8-F1
#
_cell.length_a   1.000
_cell.length_b   1.000
_cell.length_c   1.000
_cell.angle_alpha   90.00
_cell.angle_beta   90.00
_cell.angle_gamma   90.00
#
_symmetry.space_group_name_H-M   'P 1'
#
loop_
_entity.id
_entity.type
_entity.pdbx_description
1 polymer ?
#
loop_
_entity_poly.entity_id
_entity_poly.type
_entity_poly.pdbx_seq_one_letter_code
_entity_poly.pdbx_strand_id
1 'polypeptide(L)'
;MNITTLRNHLYAFASFLKFHLLRLNLFKSGNENELIIRNERRSTRLYLILLIIAIIIIGSYYSLLLYENTIKKESPSFKEYSNLPKEFSLKCPCKTIAIPYKDFVDIKPDYHELCQNESDLISDEFIDQLYNFYELFSN
;
A
#
# COMPACT_ATOMS: atom_id res chain seq x y z
N MET A 1 -15.49 40.86 11.62
CA MET A 1 -14.40 41.50 10.84
C MET A 1 -15.01 41.98 9.52
N ASN A 2 -14.88 43.26 9.17
CA ASN A 2 -15.62 43.87 8.06
C ASN A 2 -14.98 43.53 6.69
N ILE A 3 -15.78 43.19 5.68
CA ILE A 3 -15.29 42.79 4.34
C ILE A 3 -14.47 43.92 3.69
N THR A 4 -14.82 45.18 3.98
CA THR A 4 -14.14 46.37 3.47
C THR A 4 -12.75 46.57 4.05
N THR A 5 -12.54 46.26 5.35
CA THR A 5 -11.22 46.35 5.97
C THR A 5 -10.30 45.25 5.48
N LEU A 6 -10.80 44.01 5.32
CA LEU A 6 -10.03 42.91 4.73
C LEU A 6 -9.58 43.22 3.30
N ARG A 7 -10.48 43.77 2.48
CA ARG A 7 -10.16 44.18 1.11
C ARG A 7 -9.07 45.24 1.06
N ASN A 8 -9.13 46.24 1.94
CA ASN A 8 -8.12 47.30 1.98
C ASN A 8 -6.75 46.77 2.43
N HIS A 9 -6.71 45.84 3.39
CA HIS A 9 -5.47 45.17 3.79
C HIS A 9 -4.87 44.33 2.66
N LEU A 10 -5.68 43.60 1.90
CA LEU A 10 -5.23 42.85 0.73
C LEU A 10 -4.61 43.76 -0.34
N TYR A 11 -5.25 44.90 -0.65
CA TYR A 11 -4.70 45.87 -1.60
C TYR A 11 -3.40 46.50 -1.10
N ALA A 12 -3.32 46.87 0.17
CA ALA A 12 -2.09 47.40 0.77
C ALA A 12 -0.96 46.37 0.72
N PHE A 13 -1.24 45.12 1.08
CA PHE A 13 -0.28 44.02 1.03
C PHE A 13 0.19 43.73 -0.40
N ALA A 14 -0.72 43.65 -1.37
CA ALA A 14 -0.38 43.45 -2.77
C ALA A 14 0.49 44.60 -3.33
N SER A 15 0.18 45.84 -2.95
CA SER A 15 0.99 47.02 -3.31
C SER A 15 2.39 46.97 -2.72
N PHE A 16 2.51 46.66 -1.43
CA PHE A 16 3.78 46.48 -0.73
C PHE A 16 4.62 45.37 -1.37
N LEU A 17 4.00 44.23 -1.65
CA LEU A 17 4.65 43.10 -2.28
C LEU A 17 5.13 43.46 -3.70
N LYS A 18 4.27 44.09 -4.51
CA LYS A 18 4.63 44.56 -5.86
C LYS A 18 5.81 45.52 -5.81
N PHE A 19 5.83 46.45 -4.87
CA PHE A 19 6.90 47.42 -4.71
C PHE A 19 8.24 46.75 -4.39
N HIS A 20 8.25 45.82 -3.43
CA HIS A 20 9.47 45.08 -3.07
C HIS A 20 9.94 44.16 -4.19
N LEU A 21 9.01 43.44 -4.85
CA LEU A 21 9.34 42.55 -5.96
C LEU A 21 9.94 43.29 -7.16
N LEU A 22 9.42 44.48 -7.49
CA LEU A 22 9.94 45.27 -8.61
C LEU A 22 11.32 45.88 -8.34
N ARG A 23 11.71 46.03 -7.06
CA ARG A 23 13.01 46.56 -6.64
C ARG A 23 14.07 45.48 -6.38
N LEU A 24 13.69 44.21 -6.43
CA LEU A 24 14.64 43.12 -6.24
C LEU A 24 15.70 43.11 -7.34
N ASN A 25 16.96 43.03 -6.90
CA ASN A 25 18.10 42.69 -7.72
C ASN A 25 18.93 41.66 -6.94
N LEU A 26 18.61 40.38 -7.14
CA LEU A 26 19.23 39.28 -6.41
C LEU A 26 20.71 39.14 -6.76
N PHE A 27 21.06 39.48 -7.99
CA PHE A 27 22.42 39.38 -8.53
C PHE A 27 23.20 40.71 -8.42
N LYS A 28 22.84 41.58 -7.47
CA LYS A 28 23.50 42.88 -7.30
C LYS A 28 25.00 42.70 -7.08
N SER A 29 25.81 43.13 -8.04
CA SER A 29 27.25 43.32 -7.87
C SER A 29 27.50 44.75 -7.40
N GLY A 30 28.59 44.98 -6.66
CA GLY A 30 29.00 46.32 -6.22
C GLY A 30 29.45 47.25 -7.36
N ASN A 31 29.22 46.87 -8.62
CA ASN A 31 29.60 47.64 -9.79
C ASN A 31 28.63 48.79 -10.05
N GLU A 32 29.17 49.94 -10.44
CA GLU A 32 28.40 51.13 -10.77
C GLU A 32 28.01 51.20 -12.26
N ASN A 33 28.48 50.25 -13.07
CA ASN A 33 28.21 50.22 -14.50
C ASN A 33 26.73 49.90 -14.79
N GLU A 34 26.03 50.82 -15.44
CA GLU A 34 24.59 50.73 -15.73
C GLU A 34 24.22 49.49 -16.55
N LEU A 35 25.08 49.07 -17.48
CA LEU A 35 24.85 47.87 -18.29
C LEU A 35 24.84 46.60 -17.44
N ILE A 36 25.74 46.54 -16.46
CA ILE A 36 25.83 45.41 -15.51
C ILE A 36 24.55 45.39 -14.67
N ILE A 37 24.18 46.52 -14.05
CA ILE A 37 22.97 46.63 -13.23
C ILE A 37 21.71 46.24 -14.00
N ARG A 38 21.61 46.62 -15.28
CA ARG A 38 20.48 46.25 -16.14
C ARG A 38 20.42 44.74 -16.38
N ASN A 39 21.56 44.10 -16.61
CA ASN A 39 21.65 42.66 -16.79
C ASN A 39 21.32 41.90 -15.49
N GLU A 40 21.81 42.35 -14.34
CA GLU A 40 21.49 41.75 -13.04
C GLU A 40 19.98 41.77 -12.73
N ARG A 41 19.31 42.90 -13.01
CA ARG A 41 17.84 43.01 -12.86
C ARG A 41 17.11 42.06 -13.82
N ARG A 42 17.58 41.91 -15.06
CA ARG A 42 17.01 40.96 -16.02
C ARG A 42 17.20 39.51 -15.55
N SER A 43 18.40 39.16 -15.12
CA SER A 43 18.71 37.83 -14.56
C SER A 43 17.84 37.55 -13.33
N THR A 44 17.64 38.53 -12.44
CA THR A 44 16.76 38.39 -11.27
C THR A 44 15.33 38.05 -11.68
N ARG A 45 14.79 38.75 -12.68
CA ARG A 45 13.43 38.47 -13.20
C ARG A 45 13.32 37.08 -13.80
N LEU A 46 14.29 36.68 -14.63
CA LEU A 46 14.34 35.35 -15.24
C LEU A 46 14.42 34.26 -14.17
N TYR A 47 15.30 34.43 -13.18
CA TYR A 47 15.44 33.50 -12.07
C TYR A 47 14.13 33.32 -11.30
N LEU A 48 13.45 34.42 -10.93
CA LEU A 48 12.18 34.35 -10.20
C LEU A 48 11.09 33.66 -11.02
N ILE A 49 11.00 33.93 -12.33
CA ILE A 49 10.05 33.25 -13.22
C ILE A 49 10.32 31.75 -13.25
N LEU A 50 11.58 31.36 -13.46
CA LEU A 50 11.99 29.95 -13.49
C LEU A 50 11.73 29.26 -12.15
N LEU A 51 12.02 29.94 -11.03
CA LEU A 51 11.77 29.43 -9.69
C LEU A 51 10.28 29.18 -9.46
N ILE A 52 9.41 30.12 -9.84
CA ILE A 52 7.96 29.96 -9.74
C ILE A 52 7.49 28.78 -10.59
N ILE A 53 7.98 28.66 -11.83
CA ILE A 53 7.66 27.54 -12.71
C ILE A 53 8.09 26.21 -12.07
N ALA A 54 9.30 26.13 -11.52
CA ALA A 54 9.79 24.93 -10.85
C ALA A 54 8.91 24.55 -9.64
N ILE A 55 8.54 25.52 -8.81
CA ILE A 55 7.65 25.31 -7.67
C ILE A 55 6.27 24.81 -8.15
N ILE A 56 5.73 25.38 -9.22
CA ILE A 56 4.45 24.95 -9.80
C ILE A 56 4.54 23.50 -10.30
N ILE A 57 5.62 23.15 -11.01
CA ILE A 57 5.84 21.79 -11.51
C ILE A 57 5.95 20.79 -10.35
N ILE A 58 6.74 21.12 -9.32
CA ILE A 58 6.91 20.25 -8.16
C ILE A 58 5.58 20.12 -7.41
N GLY A 59 4.90 21.23 -7.15
CA GLY A 59 3.62 21.25 -6.45
C GLY A 59 2.54 20.49 -7.20
N SER A 60 2.46 20.63 -8.52
CA SER A 60 1.51 19.87 -9.35
C SER A 60 1.84 18.38 -9.36
N TYR A 61 3.11 18.01 -9.47
CA TYR A 61 3.56 16.63 -9.35
C TYR A 61 3.14 16.00 -8.01
N TYR A 62 3.43 16.67 -6.89
CA TYR A 62 3.00 16.20 -5.57
C TYR A 62 1.48 16.15 -5.39
N SER A 63 0.74 17.08 -6.02
CA SER A 63 -0.72 17.06 -5.98
C SER A 63 -1.31 15.91 -6.80
N LEU A 64 -0.60 15.47 -7.85
CA LEU A 64 -0.98 14.34 -8.70
C LEU A 64 -0.57 12.99 -8.10
N LEU A 65 0.42 12.97 -7.20
CA LEU A 65 0.70 11.80 -6.39
C LEU A 65 -0.52 11.54 -5.49
N LEU A 66 -1.38 10.63 -5.94
CA LEU A 66 -2.48 10.12 -5.14
C LEU A 66 -1.89 9.58 -3.84
N TYR A 67 -2.22 10.24 -2.73
CA TYR A 67 -1.87 9.74 -1.41
C TYR A 67 -2.64 8.43 -1.21
N GLU A 68 -1.98 7.30 -1.44
CA GLU A 68 -2.55 5.99 -1.18
C GLU A 68 -2.75 5.85 0.33
N ASN A 69 -3.99 6.02 0.78
CA ASN A 69 -4.37 5.72 2.16
C ASN A 69 -4.23 4.21 2.38
N THR A 70 -3.08 3.80 2.93
CA THR A 70 -2.85 2.41 3.31
C THR A 70 -3.65 2.12 4.59
N ILE A 71 -4.88 1.62 4.44
CA ILE A 71 -5.70 1.18 5.57
C ILE A 71 -5.17 -0.18 6.04
N LYS A 72 -4.58 -0.21 7.23
CA LYS A 72 -4.17 -1.46 7.89
C LYS A 72 -5.36 -2.03 8.65
N LYS A 73 -5.77 -3.25 8.32
CA LYS A 73 -6.77 -4.01 9.09
C LYS A 73 -6.14 -5.28 9.60
N GLU A 74 -6.16 -5.46 10.92
CA GLU A 74 -5.65 -6.67 11.55
C GLU A 74 -6.71 -7.77 11.50
N SER A 75 -6.33 -8.95 11.02
CA SER A 75 -7.17 -10.16 11.00
C SER A 75 -8.58 -9.94 10.42
N PRO A 76 -8.71 -9.46 9.17
CA PRO A 76 -10.02 -9.28 8.55
C PRO A 76 -10.77 -10.61 8.47
N SER A 77 -12.09 -10.58 8.66
CA SER A 77 -12.92 -11.76 8.40
C SER A 77 -12.90 -12.12 6.92
N PHE A 78 -13.16 -13.38 6.59
CA PHE A 78 -13.23 -13.83 5.18
C PHE A 78 -14.25 -13.01 4.37
N LYS A 79 -15.40 -12.67 4.97
CA LYS A 79 -16.44 -11.85 4.32
C LYS A 79 -15.94 -10.44 4.02
N GLU A 80 -15.21 -9.82 4.93
CA GLU A 80 -14.63 -8.48 4.72
C GLU A 80 -13.57 -8.50 3.62
N TYR A 81 -12.72 -9.52 3.59
CA TYR A 81 -11.74 -9.72 2.51
C TYR A 81 -12.45 -9.92 1.16
N SER A 82 -13.49 -10.76 1.14
CA SER A 82 -14.23 -11.10 -0.08
C SER A 82 -14.97 -9.90 -0.69
N ASN A 83 -15.30 -8.90 0.13
CA ASN A 83 -16.00 -7.69 -0.28
C ASN A 83 -15.04 -6.57 -0.72
N LEU A 84 -13.71 -6.77 -0.65
CA LEU A 84 -12.75 -5.77 -1.11
C LEU A 84 -12.72 -5.73 -2.65
N PRO A 85 -12.79 -4.54 -3.27
CA PRO A 85 -12.62 -4.39 -4.71
C PRO A 85 -11.29 -4.98 -5.20
N LYS A 86 -11.32 -5.70 -6.33
CA LYS A 86 -10.13 -6.32 -6.94
C LYS A 86 -9.07 -5.31 -7.39
N GLU A 87 -9.44 -4.03 -7.46
CA GLU A 87 -8.59 -2.92 -7.88
C GLU A 87 -7.57 -2.52 -6.79
N PHE A 88 -7.76 -2.95 -5.54
CA PHE A 88 -6.79 -2.70 -4.47
C PHE A 88 -5.62 -3.67 -4.54
N SER A 89 -4.39 -3.15 -4.49
CA SER A 89 -3.19 -3.97 -4.28
C SER A 89 -3.16 -4.47 -2.82
N LEU A 90 -3.79 -5.61 -2.57
CA LEU A 90 -3.84 -6.22 -1.24
C LEU A 90 -2.49 -6.87 -0.91
N LYS A 91 -1.79 -6.32 0.07
CA LYS A 91 -0.60 -6.95 0.68
C LYS A 91 -1.00 -7.62 1.99
N CYS A 92 -1.08 -8.94 1.98
CA CYS A 92 -1.31 -9.76 3.18
C CYS A 92 -0.01 -10.46 3.58
N PRO A 93 0.83 -9.84 4.44
CA PRO A 93 1.97 -10.55 4.99
C PRO A 93 1.48 -11.68 5.90
N CYS A 94 1.99 -12.91 5.68
CA CYS A 94 1.75 -14.01 6.59
C CYS A 94 2.37 -13.69 7.96
N LYS A 95 1.54 -13.54 9.00
CA LYS A 95 2.03 -13.37 10.39
C LYS A 95 2.70 -14.63 10.92
N THR A 96 2.30 -15.80 10.41
CA THR A 96 2.81 -17.12 10.79
C THR A 96 3.21 -17.89 9.54
N ILE A 97 4.43 -18.45 9.56
CA ILE A 97 5.00 -19.22 8.44
C ILE A 97 4.42 -20.65 8.40
N ALA A 98 3.97 -21.15 9.56
CA ALA A 98 3.32 -22.43 9.69
C ALA A 98 2.18 -22.31 10.70
N ILE A 99 1.06 -22.96 10.38
CA ILE A 99 -0.07 -23.15 11.28
C ILE A 99 -0.01 -24.61 11.73
N PRO A 100 0.03 -24.91 13.04
CA PRO A 100 -0.02 -26.28 13.53
C PRO A 100 -1.25 -27.02 12.97
N TYR A 101 -1.06 -28.25 12.50
CA TYR A 101 -2.14 -29.03 11.87
C TYR A 101 -3.39 -29.14 12.76
N LYS A 102 -3.19 -29.33 14.07
CA LYS A 102 -4.26 -29.38 15.08
C LYS A 102 -5.14 -28.12 15.15
N ASP A 103 -4.65 -26.97 14.72
CA ASP A 103 -5.39 -25.71 14.77
C ASP A 103 -6.26 -25.52 13.52
N PHE A 104 -5.98 -26.27 12.45
CA PHE A 104 -6.75 -26.26 11.20
C PHE A 104 -7.68 -27.46 11.08
N VAL A 105 -7.29 -28.60 11.67
CA VAL A 105 -7.97 -29.88 11.50
C VAL A 105 -8.29 -30.48 12.87
N ASP A 106 -9.59 -30.48 13.21
CA ASP A 106 -10.14 -31.25 14.34
C ASP A 106 -10.72 -32.56 13.78
N ILE A 107 -9.90 -33.59 13.68
CA ILE A 107 -10.37 -34.95 13.38
C ILE A 107 -10.70 -35.61 14.71
N LYS A 108 -11.99 -35.91 14.90
CA LYS A 108 -12.48 -36.83 15.93
C LYS A 108 -12.78 -38.16 15.24
N PRO A 109 -11.78 -39.05 15.10
CA PRO A 109 -12.00 -40.30 14.41
C PRO A 109 -12.90 -41.17 15.28
N ASP A 110 -14.02 -41.59 14.72
CA ASP A 110 -14.83 -42.65 15.30
C ASP A 110 -14.37 -43.96 14.68
N TYR A 111 -13.64 -44.75 15.45
CA TYR A 111 -13.11 -46.02 14.97
C TYR A 111 -14.22 -47.06 15.09
N HIS A 112 -14.70 -47.55 13.95
CA HIS A 112 -15.57 -48.72 13.94
C HIS A 112 -14.75 -49.94 14.39
N GLU A 113 -15.24 -50.70 15.38
CA GLU A 113 -14.61 -51.95 15.78
C GLU A 113 -14.66 -52.92 14.59
N LEU A 114 -13.49 -53.27 14.02
CA LEU A 114 -13.36 -54.30 12.98
C LEU A 114 -13.26 -55.72 13.56
N CYS A 115 -13.86 -55.95 14.72
CA CYS A 115 -13.82 -57.22 15.43
C CYS A 115 -15.12 -57.42 16.21
N GLN A 116 -16.26 -57.32 15.53
CA GLN A 116 -17.47 -57.96 16.02
C GLN A 116 -17.58 -59.29 15.29
N ASN A 117 -18.03 -60.34 15.99
CA ASN A 117 -18.05 -61.74 15.55
C ASN A 117 -18.87 -62.01 14.25
N GLU A 118 -19.34 -60.95 13.59
CA GLU A 118 -20.09 -60.94 12.33
C GLU A 118 -19.24 -60.42 11.14
N SER A 119 -17.95 -60.12 11.34
CA SER A 119 -17.06 -59.75 10.22
C SER A 119 -16.52 -61.01 9.54
N ASP A 120 -16.90 -61.23 8.28
CA ASP A 120 -16.42 -62.34 7.44
C ASP A 120 -14.88 -62.45 7.38
N LEU A 121 -14.17 -61.34 7.65
CA LEU A 121 -12.71 -61.25 7.64
C LEU A 121 -12.02 -62.00 8.78
N ILE A 122 -12.75 -62.39 9.82
CA ILE A 122 -12.25 -63.20 10.96
C ILE A 122 -13.05 -64.51 11.06
N SER A 123 -13.86 -64.85 10.05
CA SER A 123 -14.56 -66.12 10.03
C SER A 123 -13.57 -67.28 9.84
N ASP A 124 -13.85 -68.41 10.49
CA ASP A 124 -13.06 -69.63 10.31
C ASP A 124 -13.04 -70.05 8.83
N GLU A 125 -14.13 -69.82 8.09
CA GLU A 125 -14.22 -70.10 6.66
C GLU A 125 -13.24 -69.26 5.83
N PHE A 126 -13.09 -67.96 6.14
CA PHE A 126 -12.13 -67.11 5.44
C PHE A 126 -10.68 -67.51 5.75
N ILE A 127 -10.40 -67.90 7.00
CA ILE A 127 -9.07 -68.38 7.40
C ILE A 127 -8.74 -69.69 6.67
N ASP A 128 -9.69 -70.61 6.58
CA ASP A 128 -9.53 -71.88 5.87
C ASP A 128 -9.32 -71.66 4.36
N GLN A 129 -10.05 -70.73 3.74
CA GLN A 129 -9.84 -70.37 2.34
C GLN A 129 -8.44 -69.77 2.10
N LEU A 130 -7.97 -68.92 3.01
CA LEU A 130 -6.62 -68.35 2.96
C LEU A 130 -5.54 -69.41 3.07
N TYR A 131 -5.70 -70.35 4.01
CA TYR A 131 -4.76 -71.45 4.20
C TYR A 131 -4.69 -72.35 2.96
N ASN A 132 -5.84 -72.73 2.42
CA ASN A 132 -5.92 -73.56 1.21
C ASN A 132 -5.35 -72.85 -0.03
N PHE A 133 -5.60 -71.55 -0.16
CA PHE A 133 -4.98 -70.73 -1.20
C PHE A 133 -3.46 -70.75 -1.05
N TYR A 134 -2.93 -70.53 0.15
CA TYR A 134 -1.48 -70.55 0.38
C TYR A 134 -0.85 -71.91 0.01
N GLU A 135 -1.45 -73.04 0.39
CA GLU A 135 -0.93 -74.36 0.01
C GLU A 135 -0.95 -74.63 -1.50
N LEU A 136 -1.96 -74.12 -2.22
CA LEU A 136 -2.06 -74.25 -3.68
C LEU A 136 -0.96 -73.49 -4.43
N PHE A 137 -0.44 -72.40 -3.87
CA PHE A 137 0.64 -71.60 -4.48
C PHE A 137 2.03 -71.89 -3.90
N SER A 138 2.12 -72.81 -2.93
CA SER A 138 3.38 -73.23 -2.29
C SER A 138 3.90 -74.60 -2.77
N ASN A 139 3.16 -75.25 -3.67
CA ASN A 139 3.58 -76.45 -4.45
C ASN A 139 3.79 -76.09 -5.92
#